data_AF-A0A372JBU9-F1
#
_entry.id   AF-A0A372JBU9-F1
#
_cell.length_a   1.000
_cell.length_b   1.000
_cell.length_c   1.000
_cell.angle_alpha   90.00
_cell.angle_beta   90.00
_cell.angle_gamma   90.00
#
_symmetry.space_group_name_H-M   'P 1'
#
loop_
_entity.id
_entity.type
_entity.pdbx_description
1 polymer ?
#
loop_
_entity_poly.entity_id
_entity_poly.type
_entity_poly.pdbx_seq_one_letter_code
_entity_poly.pdbx_strand_id
1 'polypeptide(L)'
;MVGLAPVKRQVRSLAASIEAAHLRAAAGVPTEKPLRHLVFVGPSGTGKTSVARVLARIFHAFGLLPTATVVEATRADLVGEYLGATALKTNALVDSALGGVLFVDEAYSLVNAAEGQPDRFGDEAVQTLLKRAEDDRDNLVVILAGYEDRMSAFLDSNPGLASRFGTRVHFPSYSADELLEIAGLHAEQRGDRFDDAARARLRDRFAEVHRRGIVDELGNGRFVRSLTEVAARARDLRVVAADRDRAPTADELVTLTAADVETAFAELTERYRGYAETPTLEEALGELDAMIGLAPVKRQVHQIAAQLRVARMRQEQGLVTRPPTRHFVFTGPPGTGKTTVARVLGRIFAALGLLARPDVVEVQRADLVGDHLGATALKTDRVVDSALGGVLFVDEAYSLANAGYAGGDAFGAEAVQTLLKRAEDDRDRLVVILAGYPDDMDRFLASNPGLASRFGERVDFPSYGPDELLRIAQLVARQGGDSWAEAALDDLALVFQRAVGLGRVDELGNGRFARTLYEKACAVRALRAAELGEAATAADLTTLTAEDVHDALAELTHRLSRMW
;
A
#
# COMPACT_ATOMS: atom_id res chain seq x y z
N MET A 1 -11.81 8.70 26.13
CA MET A 1 -11.37 7.79 25.05
C MET A 1 -12.50 7.68 24.05
N VAL A 2 -12.27 8.16 22.84
CA VAL A 2 -13.19 8.03 21.70
C VAL A 2 -13.25 6.57 21.25
N GLY A 3 -14.39 6.12 20.75
CA GLY A 3 -14.49 4.81 20.09
C GLY A 3 -14.17 3.59 20.96
N LEU A 4 -13.58 2.55 20.36
CA LEU A 4 -13.10 1.31 21.02
C LEU A 4 -14.17 0.60 21.87
N ALA A 5 -15.42 0.54 21.38
CA ALA A 5 -16.50 -0.12 22.10
C ALA A 5 -16.17 -1.57 22.53
N PRO A 6 -15.52 -2.42 21.72
CA PRO A 6 -15.11 -3.77 22.14
C PRO A 6 -14.15 -3.76 23.33
N VAL A 7 -13.10 -2.93 23.28
CA VAL A 7 -12.12 -2.80 24.37
C VAL A 7 -12.80 -2.30 25.64
N LYS A 8 -13.64 -1.26 25.54
CA LYS A 8 -14.40 -0.74 26.69
C LYS A 8 -15.28 -1.81 27.33
N ARG A 9 -15.93 -2.68 26.55
CA ARG A 9 -16.71 -3.81 27.08
C ARG A 9 -15.83 -4.83 27.79
N GLN A 10 -14.70 -5.21 27.21
CA GLN A 10 -13.76 -6.16 27.83
C GLN A 10 -13.17 -5.59 29.13
N VAL A 11 -12.72 -4.33 29.14
CA VAL A 11 -12.21 -3.66 30.35
C VAL A 11 -13.28 -3.60 31.44
N ARG A 12 -14.54 -3.29 31.10
CA ARG A 12 -15.66 -3.33 32.05
C ARG A 12 -15.92 -4.73 32.59
N SER A 13 -15.84 -5.76 31.74
CA SER A 13 -15.99 -7.15 32.15
C SER A 13 -14.89 -7.58 33.11
N LEU A 14 -13.64 -7.18 32.87
CA LEU A 14 -12.51 -7.42 33.78
C LEU A 14 -12.73 -6.71 35.11
N ALA A 15 -13.08 -5.42 35.09
CA ALA A 15 -13.38 -4.65 36.30
C ALA A 15 -14.52 -5.26 37.11
N ALA A 16 -15.62 -5.67 36.47
CA ALA A 16 -16.74 -6.33 37.13
C ALA A 16 -16.35 -7.68 37.75
N SER A 17 -15.50 -8.47 37.08
CA SER A 17 -14.98 -9.72 37.64
C SER A 17 -14.10 -9.48 38.88
N ILE A 18 -13.33 -8.39 38.87
CA ILE A 18 -12.48 -7.99 40.00
C ILE A 18 -13.32 -7.55 41.18
N GLU A 19 -14.31 -6.71 40.94
CA GLU A 19 -15.26 -6.25 41.95
C GLU A 19 -16.04 -7.43 42.56
N ALA A 20 -16.52 -8.35 41.73
CA ALA A 20 -17.19 -9.56 42.20
C ALA A 20 -16.28 -10.43 43.08
N ALA A 21 -15.00 -10.60 42.72
CA ALA A 21 -14.03 -11.31 43.54
C ALA A 21 -13.81 -10.61 44.89
N HIS A 22 -13.70 -9.28 44.89
CA HIS A 22 -13.56 -8.49 46.11
C HIS A 22 -14.77 -8.63 47.04
N LEU A 23 -16.00 -8.55 46.50
CA LEU A 23 -17.24 -8.73 47.26
C LEU A 23 -17.36 -10.15 47.84
N ARG A 24 -16.98 -11.17 47.06
CA ARG A 24 -16.96 -12.57 47.53
C ARG A 24 -15.95 -12.77 48.65
N ALA A 25 -14.74 -12.22 48.53
CA ALA A 25 -13.73 -12.27 49.58
C ALA A 25 -14.22 -11.58 50.87
N ALA A 26 -14.84 -10.40 50.75
CA ALA A 26 -15.44 -9.69 51.88
C ALA A 26 -16.58 -10.48 52.55
N ALA A 27 -17.30 -11.29 51.78
CA ALA A 27 -18.34 -12.21 52.28
C ALA A 27 -17.80 -13.55 52.81
N GLY A 28 -16.47 -13.72 52.90
CA GLY A 28 -15.83 -14.96 53.38
C GLY A 28 -15.91 -16.14 52.40
N VAL A 29 -16.28 -15.90 51.14
CA VAL A 29 -16.27 -16.92 50.10
C VAL A 29 -14.86 -17.06 49.54
N PRO A 30 -14.28 -18.28 49.47
CA PRO A 30 -12.98 -18.48 48.85
C PRO A 30 -12.94 -17.94 47.42
N THR A 31 -11.95 -17.09 47.14
CA THR A 31 -11.69 -16.53 45.83
C THR A 31 -10.19 -16.53 45.55
N GLU A 32 -9.80 -16.96 44.37
CA GLU A 32 -8.46 -16.67 43.86
C GLU A 32 -8.37 -15.19 43.47
N LYS A 33 -7.19 -14.58 43.65
CA LYS A 33 -6.94 -13.24 43.14
C LYS A 33 -7.02 -13.27 41.61
N PRO A 34 -7.85 -12.43 40.98
CA PRO A 34 -8.06 -12.45 39.52
C PRO A 34 -6.95 -11.71 38.74
N LEU A 35 -5.78 -11.46 39.34
CA LEU A 35 -4.67 -10.79 38.67
C LEU A 35 -4.16 -11.68 37.54
N ARG A 36 -4.27 -11.19 36.30
CA ARG A 36 -3.86 -11.90 35.10
C ARG A 36 -3.00 -10.98 34.25
N HIS A 37 -1.97 -11.56 33.67
CA HIS A 37 -1.24 -10.90 32.60
C HIS A 37 -2.11 -10.83 31.34
N LEU A 38 -1.90 -9.79 30.54
CA LEU A 38 -2.75 -9.46 29.40
C LEU A 38 -1.94 -9.41 28.11
N VAL A 39 -2.61 -9.70 27.01
CA VAL A 39 -2.07 -9.47 25.67
C VAL A 39 -2.94 -8.45 24.96
N PHE A 40 -2.34 -7.36 24.51
CA PHE A 40 -3.01 -6.32 23.73
C PHE A 40 -2.64 -6.48 22.26
N VAL A 41 -3.60 -6.90 21.45
CA VAL A 41 -3.39 -7.11 20.01
C VAL A 41 -4.11 -6.05 19.19
N GLY A 42 -3.47 -5.58 18.13
CA GLY A 42 -4.09 -4.75 17.10
C GLY A 42 -3.12 -3.77 16.45
N PRO A 43 -3.58 -2.92 15.51
CA PRO A 43 -2.72 -1.99 14.79
C PRO A 43 -2.07 -0.92 15.66
N SER A 44 -1.00 -0.31 15.17
CA SER A 44 -0.31 0.79 15.88
C SER A 44 -1.25 1.99 16.05
N GLY A 45 -1.05 2.78 17.11
CA GLY A 45 -1.81 4.01 17.34
C GLY A 45 -3.30 3.82 17.71
N THR A 46 -3.75 2.59 17.98
CA THR A 46 -5.11 2.27 18.46
C THR A 46 -5.33 2.54 19.96
N GLY A 47 -4.32 3.08 20.66
CA GLY A 47 -4.45 3.51 22.06
C GLY A 47 -4.13 2.45 23.12
N LYS A 48 -3.42 1.37 22.77
CA LYS A 48 -2.98 0.29 23.69
C LYS A 48 -2.34 0.81 24.98
N THR A 49 -1.32 1.64 24.87
CA THR A 49 -0.64 2.27 26.02
C THR A 49 -1.58 3.11 26.88
N SER A 50 -2.51 3.84 26.25
CA SER A 50 -3.49 4.66 26.97
C SER A 50 -4.46 3.80 27.77
N VAL A 51 -4.90 2.66 27.22
CA VAL A 51 -5.76 1.70 27.92
C VAL A 51 -5.00 0.99 29.04
N ALA A 52 -3.72 0.68 28.87
CA ALA A 52 -2.88 0.10 29.92
C ALA A 52 -2.84 1.00 31.18
N ARG A 53 -2.65 2.32 30.99
CA ARG A 53 -2.70 3.30 32.10
C ARG A 53 -4.08 3.41 32.75
N VAL A 54 -5.16 3.22 31.99
CA VAL A 54 -6.52 3.15 32.56
C VAL A 54 -6.67 1.88 33.40
N LEU A 55 -6.23 0.73 32.92
CA LEU A 55 -6.27 -0.53 33.67
C LEU A 55 -5.45 -0.47 34.95
N ALA A 56 -4.24 0.11 34.91
CA ALA A 56 -3.41 0.29 36.10
C ALA A 56 -4.13 1.08 37.20
N ARG A 57 -4.82 2.17 36.82
CA ARG A 57 -5.66 2.94 37.76
C ARG A 57 -6.83 2.14 38.32
N ILE A 58 -7.46 1.30 37.48
CA ILE A 58 -8.53 0.40 37.91
C ILE A 58 -7.99 -0.61 38.93
N PHE A 59 -6.91 -1.32 38.60
CA PHE A 59 -6.30 -2.31 39.51
C PHE A 59 -5.88 -1.69 40.84
N HIS A 60 -5.31 -0.49 40.82
CA HIS A 60 -4.97 0.24 42.02
C HIS A 60 -6.19 0.64 42.85
N ALA A 61 -7.24 1.18 42.21
CA ALA A 61 -8.47 1.59 42.90
C ALA A 61 -9.19 0.42 43.59
N PHE A 62 -9.09 -0.80 43.02
CA PHE A 62 -9.63 -2.03 43.63
C PHE A 62 -8.65 -2.72 44.60
N GLY A 63 -7.50 -2.12 44.89
CA GLY A 63 -6.50 -2.66 45.82
C GLY A 63 -5.79 -3.92 45.32
N LEU A 64 -5.86 -4.21 44.01
CA LEU A 64 -5.14 -5.34 43.41
C LEU A 64 -3.65 -5.03 43.20
N LEU A 65 -3.33 -3.76 42.92
CA LEU A 65 -1.95 -3.29 42.80
C LEU A 65 -1.70 -2.13 43.78
N PRO A 66 -0.54 -2.10 44.45
CA PRO A 66 -0.14 -0.99 45.32
C PRO A 66 -0.11 0.38 44.64
N THR A 67 0.15 0.43 43.32
CA THR A 67 0.26 1.68 42.57
C THR A 67 -0.45 1.58 41.21
N ALA A 68 -0.81 2.74 40.66
CA ALA A 68 -1.30 2.85 39.29
C ALA A 68 -0.17 3.08 38.26
N THR A 69 1.08 2.85 38.65
CA THR A 69 2.24 3.10 37.80
C THR A 69 2.28 2.13 36.63
N VAL A 70 2.58 2.65 35.45
CA VAL A 70 2.88 1.86 34.26
C VAL A 70 4.31 2.13 33.86
N VAL A 71 5.13 1.09 33.83
CA VAL A 71 6.48 1.12 33.26
C VAL A 71 6.36 0.61 31.82
N GLU A 72 6.72 1.46 30.87
CA GLU A 72 6.71 1.12 29.45
C GLU A 72 8.10 0.64 29.04
N ALA A 73 8.15 -0.44 28.27
CA ALA A 73 9.38 -1.09 27.86
C ALA A 73 9.31 -1.56 26.41
N THR A 74 10.46 -1.59 25.77
CA THR A 74 10.70 -2.15 24.44
C THR A 74 11.76 -3.26 24.52
N ARG A 75 12.04 -3.94 23.41
CA ARG A 75 13.17 -4.90 23.34
C ARG A 75 14.47 -4.28 23.83
N ALA A 76 14.74 -3.03 23.47
CA ALA A 76 15.97 -2.34 23.84
C ALA A 76 16.12 -2.17 25.36
N ASP A 77 15.02 -2.18 26.11
CA ASP A 77 15.02 -2.05 27.57
C ASP A 77 15.19 -3.42 28.26
N LEU A 78 14.81 -4.51 27.60
CA LEU A 78 14.85 -5.87 28.15
C LEU A 78 16.14 -6.62 27.80
N VAL A 79 16.65 -6.43 26.58
CA VAL A 79 17.77 -7.20 26.03
C VAL A 79 19.10 -6.49 26.28
N GLY A 80 20.10 -7.22 26.78
CA GLY A 80 21.45 -6.73 27.03
C GLY A 80 22.33 -6.81 25.78
N GLU A 81 23.42 -6.04 25.78
CA GLU A 81 24.41 -6.02 24.68
C GLU A 81 25.40 -7.20 24.72
N TYR A 82 25.52 -7.87 25.87
CA TYR A 82 26.50 -8.94 26.11
C TYR A 82 25.87 -10.11 26.87
N LEU A 83 26.49 -11.29 26.77
CA LEU A 83 26.04 -12.52 27.41
C LEU A 83 25.92 -12.36 28.94
N GLY A 84 24.76 -12.70 29.51
CA GLY A 84 24.47 -12.57 30.94
C GLY A 84 24.03 -11.17 31.40
N ALA A 85 24.09 -10.15 30.53
CA ALA A 85 23.56 -8.83 30.83
C ALA A 85 22.03 -8.75 30.70
N THR A 86 21.44 -9.58 29.83
CA THR A 86 20.00 -9.57 29.53
C THR A 86 19.16 -9.90 30.76
N ALA A 87 19.48 -10.96 31.50
CA ALA A 87 18.74 -11.33 32.70
C ALA A 87 18.80 -10.22 33.77
N LEU A 88 19.96 -9.59 33.96
CA LEU A 88 20.11 -8.47 34.90
C LEU A 88 19.24 -7.28 34.50
N LYS A 89 19.25 -6.92 33.21
CA LYS A 89 18.50 -5.79 32.66
C LYS A 89 16.99 -6.04 32.73
N THR A 90 16.54 -7.24 32.35
CA THR A 90 15.14 -7.66 32.46
C THR A 90 14.67 -7.64 33.93
N ASN A 91 15.46 -8.16 34.86
CA ASN A 91 15.11 -8.13 36.28
C ASN A 91 15.01 -6.70 36.81
N ALA A 92 15.99 -5.84 36.53
CA ALA A 92 15.95 -4.43 36.96
C ALA A 92 14.72 -3.69 36.43
N LEU A 93 14.33 -3.95 35.18
CA LEU A 93 13.13 -3.38 34.59
C LEU A 93 11.86 -3.90 35.29
N VAL A 94 11.76 -5.20 35.55
CA VAL A 94 10.64 -5.77 36.30
C VAL A 94 10.57 -5.19 37.72
N ASP A 95 11.70 -5.06 38.40
CA ASP A 95 11.79 -4.49 39.75
C ASP A 95 11.24 -3.07 39.80
N SER A 96 11.52 -2.26 38.76
CA SER A 96 10.96 -0.91 38.62
C SER A 96 9.43 -0.87 38.43
N ALA A 97 8.84 -1.97 37.96
CA ALA A 97 7.41 -2.11 37.70
C ALA A 97 6.65 -2.83 38.82
N LEU A 98 7.34 -3.36 39.85
CA LEU A 98 6.71 -4.05 40.96
C LEU A 98 5.71 -3.15 41.69
N GLY A 99 4.57 -3.72 42.04
CA GLY A 99 3.43 -3.01 42.59
C GLY A 99 2.60 -2.24 41.55
N GLY A 100 2.90 -2.41 40.26
CA GLY A 100 2.24 -1.73 39.16
C GLY A 100 2.12 -2.63 37.91
N VAL A 101 2.16 -1.98 36.74
CA VAL A 101 2.04 -2.64 35.43
C VAL A 101 3.33 -2.49 34.64
N LEU A 102 3.85 -3.60 34.12
CA LEU A 102 4.90 -3.60 33.10
C LEU A 102 4.25 -3.74 31.72
N PHE A 103 4.33 -2.70 30.90
CA PHE A 103 3.81 -2.69 29.52
C PHE A 103 4.97 -2.87 28.54
N VAL A 104 5.01 -4.01 27.84
CA VAL A 104 6.02 -4.31 26.83
C VAL A 104 5.41 -4.08 25.44
N ASP A 105 5.84 -3.03 24.75
CA ASP A 105 5.41 -2.74 23.38
C ASP A 105 6.20 -3.55 22.36
N GLU A 106 5.56 -3.90 21.24
CA GLU A 106 6.09 -4.76 20.20
C GLU A 106 6.79 -6.02 20.75
N ALA A 107 6.15 -6.71 21.70
CA ALA A 107 6.74 -7.82 22.46
C ALA A 107 7.23 -8.98 21.58
N TYR A 108 6.62 -9.18 20.41
CA TYR A 108 7.07 -10.18 19.42
C TYR A 108 8.51 -9.95 18.94
N SER A 109 9.03 -8.72 19.03
CA SER A 109 10.41 -8.40 18.68
C SER A 109 11.42 -9.04 19.63
N LEU A 110 11.01 -9.50 20.82
CA LEU A 110 11.88 -10.20 21.76
C LEU A 110 12.40 -11.54 21.21
N VAL A 111 11.71 -12.16 20.25
CA VAL A 111 12.15 -13.39 19.60
C VAL A 111 12.35 -13.09 18.12
N ASN A 112 13.59 -12.83 17.72
CA ASN A 112 13.93 -12.62 16.32
C ASN A 112 14.55 -13.90 15.73
N ALA A 113 13.87 -14.52 14.76
CA ALA A 113 14.42 -15.60 13.94
C ALA A 113 15.03 -15.07 12.63
N ALA A 114 15.69 -13.90 12.68
CA ALA A 114 16.38 -13.37 11.51
C ALA A 114 17.69 -14.15 11.30
N GLU A 115 17.93 -14.63 10.07
CA GLU A 115 19.19 -15.25 9.61
C GLU A 115 19.53 -16.65 10.15
N GLY A 116 18.53 -17.47 10.51
CA GLY A 116 18.76 -18.90 10.78
C GLY A 116 19.63 -19.20 12.01
N GLN A 117 20.00 -18.18 12.80
CA GLN A 117 20.57 -18.32 14.13
C GLN A 117 19.51 -17.97 15.19
N PRO A 118 19.34 -18.81 16.24
CA PRO A 118 18.43 -18.51 17.33
C PRO A 118 18.92 -17.30 18.12
N ASP A 119 18.04 -16.32 18.35
CA ASP A 119 18.29 -15.11 19.14
C ASP A 119 18.37 -15.44 20.64
N ARG A 120 19.53 -15.97 21.05
CA ARG A 120 19.79 -16.43 22.42
C ARG A 120 19.58 -15.35 23.48
N PHE A 121 19.82 -14.08 23.15
CA PHE A 121 19.62 -12.97 24.08
C PHE A 121 18.13 -12.68 24.26
N GLY A 122 17.38 -12.65 23.16
CA GLY A 122 15.92 -12.52 23.20
C GLY A 122 15.25 -13.63 24.01
N ASP A 123 15.66 -14.87 23.79
CA ASP A 123 15.17 -16.03 24.53
C ASP A 123 15.46 -15.93 26.04
N GLU A 124 16.65 -15.45 26.42
CA GLU A 124 17.01 -15.21 27.82
C GLU A 124 16.10 -14.15 28.48
N ALA A 125 15.77 -13.08 27.75
CA ALA A 125 14.84 -12.05 28.24
C ALA A 125 13.45 -12.62 28.46
N VAL A 126 12.93 -13.40 27.50
CA VAL A 126 11.60 -14.03 27.60
C VAL A 126 11.53 -15.00 28.77
N GLN A 127 12.55 -15.85 28.95
CA GLN A 127 12.59 -16.80 30.07
C GLN A 127 12.66 -16.08 31.42
N THR A 128 13.46 -15.02 31.51
CA THR A 128 13.56 -14.20 32.72
C THR A 128 12.22 -13.52 33.01
N LEU A 129 11.57 -12.94 32.00
CA LEU A 129 10.25 -12.31 32.12
C LEU A 129 9.17 -13.31 32.55
N LEU A 130 9.15 -14.51 31.97
CA LEU A 130 8.21 -15.57 32.35
C LEU A 130 8.38 -16.02 33.79
N LYS A 131 9.63 -16.15 34.26
CA LYS A 131 9.93 -16.49 35.64
C LYS A 131 9.40 -15.40 36.59
N ARG A 132 9.72 -14.13 36.33
CA ARG A 132 9.25 -13.02 37.17
C ARG A 132 7.73 -12.83 37.11
N ALA A 133 7.12 -13.05 35.94
CA ALA A 133 5.66 -13.07 35.79
C ALA A 133 5.00 -14.11 36.72
N GLU A 134 5.63 -15.27 36.95
CA GLU A 134 5.15 -16.26 37.93
C GLU A 134 5.46 -15.85 39.37
N ASP A 135 6.73 -15.53 39.66
CA ASP A 135 7.22 -15.27 41.01
C ASP A 135 6.53 -14.05 41.65
N ASP A 136 6.21 -13.03 40.86
CA ASP A 136 5.62 -11.76 41.31
C ASP A 136 4.14 -11.58 40.91
N ARG A 137 3.45 -12.65 40.51
CA ARG A 137 2.07 -12.60 39.96
C ARG A 137 1.03 -11.89 40.85
N ASP A 138 1.27 -11.86 42.16
CA ASP A 138 0.38 -11.21 43.14
C ASP A 138 0.60 -9.69 43.27
N ASN A 139 1.68 -9.16 42.67
CA ASN A 139 2.12 -7.78 42.82
C ASN A 139 2.56 -7.14 41.48
N LEU A 140 2.41 -7.83 40.36
CA LEU A 140 2.83 -7.36 39.04
C LEU A 140 1.81 -7.79 37.98
N VAL A 141 1.44 -6.86 37.11
CA VAL A 141 0.73 -7.20 35.86
C VAL A 141 1.63 -6.89 34.68
N VAL A 142 1.99 -7.91 33.90
CA VAL A 142 2.64 -7.75 32.62
C VAL A 142 1.59 -7.65 31.51
N ILE A 143 1.71 -6.64 30.66
CA ILE A 143 0.92 -6.47 29.44
C ILE A 143 1.85 -6.55 28.25
N LEU A 144 1.66 -7.54 27.38
CA LEU A 144 2.40 -7.69 26.13
C LEU A 144 1.58 -7.10 24.99
N ALA A 145 2.14 -6.17 24.22
CA ALA A 145 1.45 -5.49 23.13
C ALA A 145 2.11 -5.75 21.78
N GLY A 146 1.31 -5.80 20.71
CA GLY A 146 1.81 -5.90 19.34
C GLY A 146 0.73 -6.12 18.29
N TYR A 147 1.16 -6.36 17.05
CA TYR A 147 0.28 -6.74 15.94
C TYR A 147 -0.24 -8.17 16.12
N GLU A 148 -1.48 -8.42 15.70
CA GLU A 148 -2.19 -9.67 15.99
C GLU A 148 -1.48 -10.92 15.46
N ASP A 149 -1.08 -10.94 14.19
CA ASP A 149 -0.39 -12.09 13.59
C ASP A 149 0.97 -12.35 14.22
N ARG A 150 1.74 -11.27 14.46
CA ARG A 150 3.07 -11.34 15.06
C ARG A 150 3.00 -11.81 16.52
N MET A 151 2.02 -11.33 17.27
CA MET A 151 1.79 -11.76 18.65
C MET A 151 1.32 -13.21 18.73
N SER A 152 0.51 -13.67 17.78
CA SER A 152 0.09 -15.08 17.73
C SER A 152 1.29 -15.99 17.52
N ALA A 153 2.13 -15.71 16.53
CA ALA A 153 3.37 -16.46 16.29
C ALA A 153 4.33 -16.42 17.49
N PHE A 154 4.45 -15.26 18.14
CA PHE A 154 5.26 -15.10 19.34
C PHE A 154 4.74 -15.93 20.53
N LEU A 155 3.44 -15.94 20.80
CA LEU A 155 2.85 -16.75 21.88
C LEU A 155 2.99 -18.25 21.59
N ASP A 156 2.86 -18.67 20.32
CA ASP A 156 2.98 -20.07 19.91
C ASP A 156 4.43 -20.59 19.95
N SER A 157 5.42 -19.69 19.93
CA SER A 157 6.84 -20.03 20.00
C SER A 157 7.26 -20.67 21.33
N ASN A 158 6.53 -20.40 22.41
CA ASN A 158 6.86 -20.88 23.75
C ASN A 158 5.59 -21.21 24.55
N PRO A 159 5.35 -22.48 24.91
CA PRO A 159 4.18 -22.88 25.70
C PRO A 159 4.02 -22.12 27.03
N GLY A 160 5.13 -21.63 27.62
CA GLY A 160 5.13 -20.83 28.84
C GLY A 160 4.45 -19.46 28.66
N LEU A 161 4.57 -18.85 27.48
CA LEU A 161 3.89 -17.60 27.13
C LEU A 161 2.39 -17.84 26.98
N ALA A 162 2.00 -18.84 26.18
CA ALA A 162 0.58 -19.15 25.95
C ALA A 162 -0.19 -19.45 27.25
N SER A 163 0.45 -20.13 28.20
CA SER A 163 -0.13 -20.46 29.51
C SER A 163 -0.37 -19.22 30.39
N ARG A 164 0.61 -18.31 30.48
CA ARG A 164 0.57 -17.14 31.39
C ARG A 164 -0.18 -15.94 30.81
N PHE A 165 -0.25 -15.85 29.49
CA PHE A 165 -0.81 -14.72 28.75
C PHE A 165 -2.08 -15.11 27.98
N GLY A 166 -3.00 -15.82 28.64
CA GLY A 166 -4.23 -16.33 28.02
C GLY A 166 -5.34 -15.29 27.78
N THR A 167 -5.26 -14.10 28.38
CA THR A 167 -6.31 -13.07 28.25
C THR A 167 -5.93 -12.05 27.18
N ARG A 168 -6.64 -12.07 26.04
CA ARG A 168 -6.39 -11.18 24.89
C ARG A 168 -7.42 -10.05 24.83
N VAL A 169 -6.92 -8.83 24.59
CA VAL A 169 -7.72 -7.63 24.35
C VAL A 169 -7.46 -7.16 22.92
N HIS A 170 -8.51 -7.16 22.09
CA HIS A 170 -8.41 -6.80 20.68
C HIS A 170 -8.73 -5.32 20.46
N PHE A 171 -7.79 -4.60 19.86
CA PHE A 171 -7.88 -3.18 19.53
C PHE A 171 -8.13 -3.02 18.03
N PRO A 172 -9.38 -2.79 17.60
CA PRO A 172 -9.67 -2.53 16.20
C PRO A 172 -9.12 -1.17 15.76
N SER A 173 -8.89 -1.01 14.47
CA SER A 173 -8.64 0.28 13.83
C SER A 173 -9.81 1.23 14.06
N TYR A 174 -9.53 2.52 14.10
CA TYR A 174 -10.60 3.52 14.24
C TYR A 174 -11.35 3.72 12.91
N SER A 175 -12.66 3.89 13.01
CA SER A 175 -13.51 4.37 11.91
C SER A 175 -13.24 5.83 11.58
N ALA A 176 -13.65 6.28 10.39
CA ALA A 176 -13.50 7.67 9.97
C ALA A 176 -14.15 8.68 10.95
N ASP A 177 -15.32 8.33 11.49
CA ASP A 177 -16.02 9.16 12.48
C ASP A 177 -15.27 9.19 13.83
N GLU A 178 -14.73 8.06 14.28
CA GLU A 178 -13.90 8.01 15.49
C GLU A 178 -12.60 8.80 15.30
N LEU A 179 -11.96 8.76 14.13
CA LEU A 179 -10.78 9.58 13.82
C LEU A 179 -11.12 11.08 13.86
N LEU A 180 -12.28 11.47 13.33
CA LEU A 180 -12.77 12.86 13.37
C LEU A 180 -13.04 13.33 14.81
N GLU A 181 -13.63 12.48 15.64
CA GLU A 181 -13.83 12.75 17.07
C GLU A 181 -12.49 12.88 17.81
N ILE A 182 -11.50 12.02 17.51
CA ILE A 182 -10.16 12.11 18.08
C ILE A 182 -9.49 13.43 17.68
N ALA A 183 -9.64 13.86 16.43
CA ALA A 183 -9.09 15.12 15.93
C ALA A 183 -9.66 16.30 16.69
N GLY A 184 -10.98 16.34 16.87
CA GLY A 184 -11.67 17.37 17.66
C GLY A 184 -11.18 17.41 19.11
N LEU A 185 -11.08 16.26 19.77
CA LEU A 185 -10.59 16.17 21.14
C LEU A 185 -9.14 16.68 21.28
N HIS A 186 -8.27 16.34 20.32
CA HIS A 186 -6.88 16.82 20.34
C HIS A 186 -6.75 18.32 20.06
N ALA A 187 -7.57 18.88 19.16
CA ALA A 187 -7.62 20.32 18.95
C ALA A 187 -8.08 21.05 20.22
N GLU A 188 -9.18 20.59 20.84
CA GLU A 188 -9.72 21.18 22.08
C GLU A 188 -8.70 21.16 23.23
N GLN A 189 -7.98 20.05 23.41
CA GLN A 189 -6.93 19.94 24.45
C GLN A 189 -5.79 20.95 24.27
N ARG A 190 -5.60 21.46 23.06
CA ARG A 190 -4.60 22.48 22.72
C ARG A 190 -5.16 23.90 22.73
N GLY A 191 -6.47 24.05 22.94
CA GLY A 191 -7.17 25.32 22.79
C GLY A 191 -7.48 25.71 21.34
N ASP A 192 -7.30 24.79 20.40
CA ASP A 192 -7.57 24.97 18.98
C ASP A 192 -8.99 24.51 18.62
N ARG A 193 -9.53 24.97 17.49
CA ARG A 193 -10.80 24.50 16.93
C ARG A 193 -10.75 24.40 15.40
N PHE A 194 -11.52 23.48 14.84
CA PHE A 194 -11.75 23.41 13.40
C PHE A 194 -12.96 24.25 13.03
N ASP A 195 -12.87 25.05 11.96
CA ASP A 195 -14.05 25.61 11.31
C ASP A 195 -14.87 24.53 10.58
N ASP A 196 -16.05 24.90 10.09
CA ASP A 196 -16.97 23.95 9.43
C ASP A 196 -16.37 23.35 8.16
N ALA A 197 -15.59 24.14 7.40
CA ALA A 197 -14.95 23.69 6.17
C ALA A 197 -13.81 22.69 6.47
N ALA A 198 -12.99 22.97 7.48
CA ALA A 198 -11.93 22.09 7.97
C ALA A 198 -12.51 20.78 8.50
N ARG A 199 -13.61 20.84 9.25
CA ARG A 199 -14.29 19.64 9.76
C ARG A 199 -14.88 18.80 8.63
N ALA A 200 -15.47 19.43 7.62
CA ALA A 200 -15.93 18.72 6.41
C ALA A 200 -14.75 18.05 5.69
N ARG A 201 -13.65 18.77 5.52
CA ARG A 201 -12.48 18.25 4.84
C ARG A 201 -11.79 17.10 5.57
N LEU A 202 -11.67 17.20 6.90
CA LEU A 202 -11.18 16.09 7.75
C LEU A 202 -12.05 14.84 7.57
N ARG A 203 -13.38 15.00 7.54
CA ARG A 203 -14.30 13.88 7.33
C ARG A 203 -14.03 13.20 5.99
N ASP A 204 -13.90 13.98 4.92
CA ASP A 204 -13.62 13.44 3.58
C ASP A 204 -12.28 12.71 3.54
N ARG A 205 -11.22 13.30 4.10
CA ARG A 205 -9.89 12.71 4.14
C ARG A 205 -9.83 11.45 5.01
N PHE A 206 -10.48 11.42 6.18
CA PHE A 206 -10.56 10.21 7.00
C PHE A 206 -11.42 9.12 6.36
N ALA A 207 -12.51 9.49 5.67
CA ALA A 207 -13.29 8.54 4.88
C ALA A 207 -12.49 7.97 3.72
N GLU A 208 -11.63 8.76 3.07
CA GLU A 208 -10.69 8.31 2.05
C GLU A 208 -9.67 7.33 2.63
N VAL A 209 -8.99 7.69 3.72
CA VAL A 209 -8.02 6.84 4.43
C VAL A 209 -8.63 5.50 4.85
N HIS A 210 -9.84 5.53 5.40
CA HIS A 210 -10.55 4.33 5.81
C HIS A 210 -10.93 3.45 4.62
N ARG A 211 -11.46 4.06 3.55
CA ARG A 211 -11.82 3.37 2.31
C ARG A 211 -10.62 2.70 1.64
N ARG A 212 -9.45 3.34 1.71
CA ARG A 212 -8.19 2.81 1.18
C ARG A 212 -7.59 1.69 2.05
N GLY A 213 -8.08 1.50 3.27
CA GLY A 213 -7.55 0.49 4.19
C GLY A 213 -6.16 0.83 4.77
N ILE A 214 -5.69 2.06 4.62
CA ILE A 214 -4.33 2.48 5.02
C ILE A 214 -4.26 3.13 6.40
N VAL A 215 -5.38 3.15 7.13
CA VAL A 215 -5.45 3.74 8.48
C VAL A 215 -4.41 3.14 9.44
N ASP A 216 -4.12 1.85 9.29
CA ASP A 216 -3.15 1.12 10.11
C ASP A 216 -1.71 1.49 9.77
N GLU A 217 -1.42 1.69 8.48
CA GLU A 217 -0.12 2.12 7.97
C GLU A 217 0.21 3.56 8.41
N LEU A 218 -0.81 4.43 8.41
CA LEU A 218 -0.69 5.80 8.91
C LEU A 218 -0.52 5.85 10.44
N GLY A 219 -0.98 4.81 11.16
CA GLY A 219 -0.87 4.72 12.61
C GLY A 219 -2.06 5.29 13.37
N ASN A 220 -3.28 5.17 12.83
CA ASN A 220 -4.55 5.40 13.55
C ASN A 220 -4.58 6.72 14.36
N GLY A 221 -4.86 6.68 15.67
CA GLY A 221 -4.94 7.89 16.51
C GLY A 221 -3.60 8.63 16.63
N ARG A 222 -2.45 7.95 16.42
CA ARG A 222 -1.14 8.60 16.35
C ARG A 222 -1.07 9.51 15.11
N PHE A 223 -1.57 9.04 13.98
CA PHE A 223 -1.70 9.85 12.76
C PHE A 223 -2.53 11.11 13.03
N VAL A 224 -3.70 10.96 13.66
CA VAL A 224 -4.60 12.09 13.95
C VAL A 224 -3.93 13.11 14.86
N ARG A 225 -3.21 12.65 15.89
CA ARG A 225 -2.43 13.55 16.76
C ARG A 225 -1.40 14.33 15.95
N SER A 226 -0.57 13.65 15.16
CA SER A 226 0.40 14.32 14.29
C SER A 226 -0.27 15.29 13.32
N LEU A 227 -1.40 14.91 12.72
CA LEU A 227 -2.17 15.75 11.81
C LEU A 227 -2.62 17.05 12.49
N THR A 228 -3.17 16.98 13.70
CA THR A 228 -3.59 18.17 14.46
C THR A 228 -2.41 19.08 14.81
N GLU A 229 -1.26 18.50 15.15
CA GLU A 229 -0.03 19.25 15.45
C GLU A 229 0.53 19.96 14.20
N VAL A 230 0.52 19.29 13.05
CA VAL A 230 0.95 19.89 11.78
C VAL A 230 -0.03 20.96 11.29
N ALA A 231 -1.34 20.72 11.40
CA ALA A 231 -2.36 21.69 11.02
C ALA A 231 -2.26 22.98 11.86
N ALA A 232 -1.96 22.86 13.16
CA ALA A 232 -1.70 24.03 14.01
C ALA A 232 -0.47 24.84 13.54
N ARG A 233 0.61 24.17 13.14
CA ARG A 233 1.78 24.86 12.54
C ARG A 233 1.43 25.54 11.22
N ALA A 234 0.64 24.88 10.36
CA ALA A 234 0.20 25.46 9.10
C ALA A 234 -0.67 26.71 9.31
N ARG A 235 -1.58 26.68 10.30
CA ARG A 235 -2.32 27.86 10.74
C ARG A 235 -1.38 28.97 11.20
N ASP A 236 -0.40 28.68 12.05
CA ASP A 236 0.53 29.71 12.56
C ASP A 236 1.26 30.42 11.41
N LEU A 237 1.72 29.66 10.42
CA LEU A 237 2.33 30.23 9.20
C LEU A 237 1.34 31.09 8.42
N ARG A 238 0.12 30.60 8.19
CA ARG A 238 -0.94 31.33 7.49
C ARG A 238 -1.29 32.64 8.19
N VAL A 239 -1.46 32.60 9.51
CA VAL A 239 -1.85 33.75 10.33
C VAL A 239 -0.74 34.81 10.38
N VAL A 240 0.53 34.39 10.47
CA VAL A 240 1.68 35.31 10.43
C VAL A 240 1.93 35.88 9.02
N ALA A 241 1.65 35.10 7.97
CA ALA A 241 1.78 35.56 6.59
C ALA A 241 0.63 36.49 6.16
N ALA A 242 -0.54 36.37 6.78
CA ALA A 242 -1.68 37.22 6.52
C ALA A 242 -1.45 38.64 7.07
N ASP A 243 -1.44 39.62 6.16
CA ASP A 243 -1.42 41.06 6.42
C ASP A 243 -0.46 41.52 7.55
N ARG A 244 0.81 41.77 7.18
CA ARG A 244 1.88 42.16 8.11
C ARG A 244 1.60 43.43 8.91
N ASP A 245 0.64 44.24 8.47
CA ASP A 245 0.30 45.52 9.10
C ASP A 245 -0.87 45.40 10.09
N ARG A 246 -1.49 44.21 10.20
CA ARG A 246 -2.59 43.95 11.14
C ARG A 246 -2.22 42.87 12.16
N ALA A 247 -2.47 43.15 13.44
CA ALA A 247 -2.39 42.13 14.47
C ALA A 247 -3.48 41.05 14.27
N PRO A 248 -3.13 39.75 14.32
CA PRO A 248 -4.11 38.68 14.21
C PRO A 248 -5.06 38.70 15.41
N THR A 249 -6.31 38.36 15.16
CA THR A 249 -7.32 38.24 16.21
C THR A 249 -7.12 36.94 17.01
N ALA A 250 -7.62 36.91 18.25
CA ALA A 250 -7.61 35.70 19.07
C ALA A 250 -8.34 34.53 18.38
N ASP A 251 -9.37 34.82 17.59
CA ASP A 251 -10.14 33.85 16.81
C ASP A 251 -9.29 33.18 15.72
N GLU A 252 -8.52 33.97 14.97
CA GLU A 252 -7.62 33.49 13.92
C GLU A 252 -6.49 32.62 14.48
N LEU A 253 -6.00 32.97 15.67
CA LEU A 253 -4.91 32.25 16.35
C LEU A 253 -5.32 30.86 16.85
N VAL A 254 -6.61 30.57 16.97
CA VAL A 254 -7.11 29.26 17.46
C VAL A 254 -7.89 28.48 16.41
N THR A 255 -8.21 29.08 15.26
CA THR A 255 -9.07 28.46 14.24
C THR A 255 -8.25 27.82 13.12
N LEU A 256 -8.38 26.50 13.01
CA LEU A 256 -7.85 25.66 11.94
C LEU A 256 -8.84 25.63 10.77
N THR A 257 -8.35 25.96 9.59
CA THR A 257 -9.12 26.04 8.34
C THR A 257 -8.88 24.81 7.46
N ALA A 258 -9.69 24.64 6.42
CA ALA A 258 -9.53 23.55 5.46
C ALA A 258 -8.14 23.56 4.81
N ALA A 259 -7.56 24.73 4.51
CA ALA A 259 -6.23 24.85 3.93
C ALA A 259 -5.13 24.29 4.85
N ASP A 260 -5.24 24.55 6.16
CA ASP A 260 -4.27 24.06 7.16
C ASP A 260 -4.31 22.54 7.26
N VAL A 261 -5.52 21.97 7.21
CA VAL A 261 -5.74 20.51 7.18
C VAL A 261 -5.13 19.88 5.93
N GLU A 262 -5.32 20.50 4.76
CA GLU A 262 -4.76 20.00 3.50
C GLU A 262 -3.23 20.02 3.49
N THR A 263 -2.62 21.12 3.96
CA THR A 263 -1.17 21.20 4.13
C THR A 263 -0.67 20.10 5.08
N ALA A 264 -1.37 19.88 6.19
CA ALA A 264 -0.99 18.86 7.16
C ALA A 264 -1.11 17.43 6.61
N PHE A 265 -2.17 17.13 5.88
CA PHE A 265 -2.32 15.85 5.19
C PHE A 265 -1.18 15.66 4.20
N ALA A 266 -0.96 16.62 3.30
CA ALA A 266 0.09 16.54 2.29
C ALA A 266 1.47 16.25 2.92
N GLU A 267 1.88 17.00 3.93
CA GLU A 267 3.17 16.82 4.62
C GLU A 267 3.30 15.44 5.28
N LEU A 268 2.26 14.97 5.97
CA LEU A 268 2.32 13.68 6.67
C LEU A 268 2.25 12.50 5.71
N THR A 269 1.54 12.66 4.59
CA THR A 269 1.37 11.60 3.60
C THR A 269 2.48 11.56 2.56
N GLU A 270 3.28 12.62 2.40
CA GLU A 270 4.40 12.68 1.45
C GLU A 270 5.42 11.55 1.66
N ARG A 271 5.67 11.18 2.92
CA ARG A 271 6.58 10.08 3.30
C ARG A 271 6.03 8.70 2.94
N TYR A 272 4.74 8.58 2.68
CA TYR A 272 4.09 7.35 2.25
C TYR A 272 4.04 7.32 0.72
N ARG A 273 5.04 6.69 0.10
CA ARG A 273 5.08 6.45 -1.36
C ARG A 273 3.75 5.83 -1.80
N GLY A 274 3.01 6.52 -2.67
CA GLY A 274 1.68 6.09 -3.16
C GLY A 274 0.49 6.86 -2.60
N TYR A 275 0.71 7.85 -1.72
CA TYR A 275 -0.29 8.90 -1.45
C TYR A 275 -0.19 10.03 -2.49
N ALA A 276 -0.26 9.67 -3.78
CA ALA A 276 -0.67 10.64 -4.79
C ALA A 276 -2.15 10.94 -4.54
N GLU A 277 -2.58 12.18 -4.74
CA GLU A 277 -3.99 12.53 -4.70
C GLU A 277 -4.74 11.59 -5.67
N THR A 278 -5.70 10.84 -5.15
CA THR A 278 -6.37 9.81 -5.93
C THR A 278 -7.18 10.51 -7.02
N PRO A 279 -6.90 10.27 -8.32
CA PRO A 279 -7.71 10.87 -9.37
C PRO A 279 -9.16 10.39 -9.20
N THR A 280 -10.09 11.28 -9.50
CA THR A 280 -11.50 10.92 -9.57
C THR A 280 -11.72 9.85 -10.62
N LEU A 281 -12.83 9.10 -10.49
CA LEU A 281 -13.20 8.11 -11.50
C LEU A 281 -13.36 8.75 -12.88
N GLU A 282 -13.86 9.98 -12.93
CA GLU A 282 -14.05 10.74 -14.17
C GLU A 282 -12.71 11.11 -14.82
N GLU A 283 -11.73 11.56 -14.05
CA GLU A 283 -10.37 11.82 -14.55
C GLU A 283 -9.73 10.55 -15.10
N ALA A 284 -9.81 9.43 -14.37
CA ALA A 284 -9.23 8.16 -14.82
C ALA A 284 -9.89 7.62 -16.11
N LEU A 285 -11.22 7.74 -16.23
CA LEU A 285 -11.92 7.37 -17.46
C LEU A 285 -11.64 8.36 -18.60
N GLY A 286 -11.47 9.66 -18.30
CA GLY A 286 -11.07 10.67 -19.26
C GLY A 286 -9.68 10.40 -19.84
N GLU A 287 -8.72 9.98 -19.00
CA GLU A 287 -7.39 9.52 -19.46
C GLU A 287 -7.50 8.34 -20.42
N LEU A 288 -8.34 7.34 -20.11
CA LEU A 288 -8.60 6.21 -20.98
C LEU A 288 -9.17 6.66 -22.33
N ASP A 289 -10.18 7.52 -22.31
CA ASP A 289 -10.89 7.97 -23.50
C ASP A 289 -9.99 8.82 -24.41
N ALA A 290 -9.05 9.56 -23.82
CA ALA A 290 -8.04 10.32 -24.54
C ALA A 290 -6.98 9.45 -25.26
N MET A 291 -6.80 8.18 -24.87
CA MET A 291 -5.88 7.28 -25.57
C MET A 291 -6.29 7.10 -27.03
N ILE A 292 -5.33 7.04 -27.95
CA ILE A 292 -5.63 6.86 -29.38
C ILE A 292 -6.06 5.41 -29.63
N GLY A 293 -7.12 5.20 -30.40
CA GLY A 293 -7.60 3.87 -30.78
C GLY A 293 -8.21 3.07 -29.61
N LEU A 294 -7.89 1.78 -29.55
CA LEU A 294 -8.27 0.86 -28.47
C LEU A 294 -9.77 0.79 -28.14
N ALA A 295 -10.65 1.05 -29.11
CA ALA A 295 -12.10 1.10 -28.88
C ALA A 295 -12.67 -0.16 -28.16
N PRO A 296 -12.24 -1.40 -28.47
CA PRO A 296 -12.67 -2.58 -27.72
C PRO A 296 -12.26 -2.55 -26.25
N VAL A 297 -10.99 -2.21 -25.97
CA VAL A 297 -10.44 -2.10 -24.61
C VAL A 297 -11.18 -1.03 -23.83
N LYS A 298 -11.40 0.15 -24.41
CA LYS A 298 -12.13 1.24 -23.77
C LYS A 298 -13.53 0.80 -23.34
N ARG A 299 -14.30 0.19 -24.24
CA ARG A 299 -15.64 -0.33 -23.93
C ARG A 299 -15.61 -1.32 -22.77
N GLN A 300 -14.64 -2.23 -22.76
CA GLN A 300 -14.53 -3.24 -21.71
C GLN A 300 -14.16 -2.64 -20.36
N VAL A 301 -13.20 -1.71 -20.32
CA VAL A 301 -12.81 -1.02 -19.08
C VAL A 301 -13.96 -0.17 -18.54
N HIS A 302 -14.72 0.52 -19.40
CA HIS A 302 -15.94 1.23 -19.00
C HIS A 302 -16.99 0.29 -18.40
N GLN A 303 -17.17 -0.90 -18.99
CA GLN A 303 -18.07 -1.92 -18.46
C GLN A 303 -17.63 -2.41 -17.08
N ILE A 304 -16.34 -2.69 -16.90
CA ILE A 304 -15.76 -3.07 -15.61
C ILE A 304 -16.00 -1.96 -14.58
N ALA A 305 -15.66 -0.71 -14.90
CA ALA A 305 -15.85 0.43 -14.00
C ALA A 305 -17.34 0.60 -13.58
N ALA A 306 -18.27 0.43 -14.52
CA ALA A 306 -19.70 0.48 -14.25
C ALA A 306 -20.15 -0.66 -13.32
N GLN A 307 -19.70 -1.89 -13.56
CA GLN A 307 -20.01 -3.05 -12.70
C GLN A 307 -19.50 -2.84 -11.27
N LEU A 308 -18.26 -2.36 -11.13
CA LEU A 308 -17.65 -2.08 -9.82
C LEU A 308 -18.40 -0.96 -9.08
N ARG A 309 -18.80 0.10 -9.79
CA ARG A 309 -19.61 1.19 -9.22
C ARG A 309 -20.96 0.69 -8.71
N VAL A 310 -21.65 -0.14 -9.49
CA VAL A 310 -22.94 -0.73 -9.07
C VAL A 310 -22.76 -1.68 -7.89
N ALA A 311 -21.70 -2.50 -7.89
CA ALA A 311 -21.39 -3.38 -6.75
C ALA A 311 -21.18 -2.56 -5.48
N ARG A 312 -20.46 -1.45 -5.55
CA ARG A 312 -20.27 -0.54 -4.42
C ARG A 312 -21.59 0.06 -3.93
N MET A 313 -22.42 0.60 -4.83
CA MET A 313 -23.73 1.17 -4.46
C MET A 313 -24.62 0.14 -3.74
N ARG A 314 -24.55 -1.13 -4.14
CA ARG A 314 -25.26 -2.23 -3.47
C ARG A 314 -24.69 -2.51 -2.08
N GLN A 315 -23.36 -2.52 -1.91
CA GLN A 315 -22.71 -2.69 -0.61
C GLN A 315 -23.07 -1.58 0.37
N GLU A 316 -23.07 -0.32 -0.08
CA GLU A 316 -23.43 0.85 0.73
C GLU A 316 -24.89 0.78 1.23
N GLN A 317 -25.76 0.06 0.50
CA GLN A 317 -27.15 -0.21 0.90
C GLN A 317 -27.32 -1.51 1.70
N GLY A 318 -26.23 -2.19 2.08
CA GLY A 318 -26.27 -3.46 2.81
C GLY A 318 -26.81 -4.64 1.99
N LEU A 319 -26.87 -4.52 0.66
CA LEU A 319 -27.32 -5.61 -0.21
C LEU A 319 -26.20 -6.64 -0.39
N VAL A 320 -26.58 -7.90 -0.55
CA VAL A 320 -25.62 -8.96 -0.87
C VAL A 320 -25.01 -8.67 -2.24
N THR A 321 -23.68 -8.57 -2.24
CA THR A 321 -22.84 -8.44 -3.43
C THR A 321 -21.79 -9.51 -3.39
N ARG A 322 -21.56 -10.19 -4.52
CA ARG A 322 -20.36 -10.99 -4.67
C ARG A 322 -19.18 -10.04 -4.88
N PRO A 323 -18.01 -10.29 -4.26
CA PRO A 323 -16.80 -9.58 -4.60
C PRO A 323 -16.54 -9.80 -6.10
N PRO A 324 -16.40 -8.74 -6.91
CA PRO A 324 -16.02 -8.90 -8.31
C PRO A 324 -14.63 -9.53 -8.39
N THR A 325 -14.41 -10.42 -9.36
CA THR A 325 -13.08 -10.93 -9.70
C THR A 325 -12.19 -9.76 -10.11
N ARG A 326 -10.97 -9.70 -9.57
CA ARG A 326 -10.09 -8.53 -9.69
C ARG A 326 -8.82 -8.78 -10.48
N HIS A 327 -8.60 -9.99 -10.97
CA HIS A 327 -7.40 -10.32 -11.73
C HIS A 327 -7.70 -10.42 -13.22
N PHE A 328 -6.79 -9.89 -14.03
CA PHE A 328 -6.99 -9.72 -15.46
C PHE A 328 -5.92 -10.43 -16.27
N VAL A 329 -6.29 -10.81 -17.49
CA VAL A 329 -5.38 -11.29 -18.52
C VAL A 329 -5.36 -10.25 -19.63
N PHE A 330 -4.20 -9.64 -19.88
CA PHE A 330 -4.02 -8.66 -20.95
C PHE A 330 -3.31 -9.33 -22.12
N THR A 331 -4.04 -9.51 -23.22
CA THR A 331 -3.54 -10.23 -24.39
C THR A 331 -3.42 -9.32 -25.59
N GLY A 332 -2.28 -9.36 -26.25
CA GLY A 332 -2.10 -8.67 -27.52
C GLY A 332 -0.64 -8.35 -27.83
N PRO A 333 -0.37 -7.85 -29.05
CA PRO A 333 0.99 -7.57 -29.52
C PRO A 333 1.77 -6.57 -28.65
N PRO A 334 3.12 -6.54 -28.73
CA PRO A 334 3.94 -5.56 -28.03
C PRO A 334 3.62 -4.15 -28.52
N GLY A 335 3.68 -3.18 -27.60
CA GLY A 335 3.47 -1.77 -27.92
C GLY A 335 2.02 -1.36 -28.21
N THR A 336 1.03 -2.17 -27.85
CA THR A 336 -0.40 -1.84 -27.94
C THR A 336 -0.93 -1.04 -26.73
N GLY A 337 -0.10 -0.79 -25.71
CA GLY A 337 -0.47 0.06 -24.57
C GLY A 337 -0.98 -0.68 -23.33
N LYS A 338 -0.73 -2.00 -23.22
CA LYS A 338 -1.09 -2.85 -22.06
C LYS A 338 -0.71 -2.23 -20.71
N THR A 339 0.57 -1.89 -20.52
CA THR A 339 1.06 -1.25 -19.28
C THR A 339 0.40 0.11 -19.02
N THR A 340 0.12 0.89 -20.06
CA THR A 340 -0.57 2.18 -19.92
C THR A 340 -2.01 2.00 -19.43
N VAL A 341 -2.76 1.06 -20.01
CA VAL A 341 -4.11 0.74 -19.55
C VAL A 341 -4.13 0.12 -18.16
N ALA A 342 -3.10 -0.67 -17.78
CA ALA A 342 -2.96 -1.18 -16.42
C ALA A 342 -2.86 -0.06 -15.38
N ARG A 343 -2.13 1.04 -15.69
CA ARG A 343 -2.05 2.23 -14.82
C ARG A 343 -3.39 2.94 -14.70
N VAL A 344 -4.13 3.04 -15.80
CA VAL A 344 -5.49 3.60 -15.78
C VAL A 344 -6.45 2.73 -14.96
N LEU A 345 -6.39 1.40 -15.10
CA LEU A 345 -7.15 0.49 -14.25
C LEU A 345 -6.81 0.69 -12.77
N GLY A 346 -5.53 0.76 -12.41
CA GLY A 346 -5.10 1.04 -11.03
C GLY A 346 -5.74 2.31 -10.47
N ARG A 347 -5.76 3.39 -11.27
CA ARG A 347 -6.46 4.64 -10.93
C ARG A 347 -7.96 4.46 -10.75
N ILE A 348 -8.64 3.74 -11.64
CA ILE A 348 -10.07 3.44 -11.53
C ILE A 348 -10.38 2.66 -10.24
N PHE A 349 -9.60 1.63 -9.94
CA PHE A 349 -9.77 0.83 -8.72
C PHE A 349 -9.53 1.65 -7.45
N ALA A 350 -8.51 2.51 -7.44
CA ALA A 350 -8.24 3.41 -6.32
C ALA A 350 -9.37 4.45 -6.14
N ALA A 351 -9.84 5.07 -7.23
CA ALA A 351 -10.95 6.04 -7.21
C ALA A 351 -12.25 5.43 -6.65
N LEU A 352 -12.50 4.15 -6.97
CA LEU A 352 -13.63 3.40 -6.46
C LEU A 352 -13.45 2.92 -5.02
N GLY A 353 -12.25 3.04 -4.44
CA GLY A 353 -11.94 2.60 -3.09
C GLY A 353 -11.68 1.11 -2.94
N LEU A 354 -11.36 0.44 -4.04
CA LEU A 354 -11.08 -1.01 -4.07
C LEU A 354 -9.59 -1.30 -3.88
N LEU A 355 -8.73 -0.33 -4.22
CA LEU A 355 -7.30 -0.37 -3.99
C LEU A 355 -6.89 0.83 -3.13
N ALA A 356 -5.90 0.60 -2.28
CA ALA A 356 -5.29 1.62 -1.45
C ALA A 356 -4.53 2.66 -2.25
N ARG A 357 -4.04 2.34 -3.45
CA ARG A 357 -3.19 3.22 -4.26
C ARG A 357 -3.37 2.93 -5.75
N PRO A 358 -3.19 3.93 -6.63
CA PRO A 358 -3.29 3.76 -8.07
C PRO A 358 -2.04 3.11 -8.70
N ASP A 359 -0.99 2.87 -7.91
CA ASP A 359 0.31 2.43 -8.38
C ASP A 359 0.27 1.05 -9.04
N VAL A 360 1.11 0.91 -10.08
CA VAL A 360 1.35 -0.35 -10.77
C VAL A 360 2.81 -0.72 -10.57
N VAL A 361 3.03 -1.89 -9.99
CA VAL A 361 4.33 -2.55 -9.93
C VAL A 361 4.45 -3.45 -11.15
N GLU A 362 5.33 -3.09 -12.08
CA GLU A 362 5.61 -3.84 -13.30
C GLU A 362 6.80 -4.75 -13.08
N VAL A 363 6.63 -6.04 -13.37
CA VAL A 363 7.62 -7.09 -13.13
C VAL A 363 7.67 -8.06 -14.29
N GLN A 364 8.82 -8.70 -14.45
CA GLN A 364 9.04 -9.80 -15.39
C GLN A 364 9.51 -11.05 -14.63
N ARG A 365 9.70 -12.16 -15.35
CA ARG A 365 10.21 -13.41 -14.77
C ARG A 365 11.48 -13.22 -13.93
N ALA A 366 12.42 -12.40 -14.39
CA ALA A 366 13.69 -12.16 -13.70
C ALA A 366 13.50 -11.53 -12.32
N ASP A 367 12.39 -10.82 -12.09
CA ASP A 367 12.06 -10.20 -10.81
C ASP A 367 11.38 -11.16 -9.84
N LEU A 368 10.74 -12.21 -10.34
CA LEU A 368 9.98 -13.18 -9.53
C LEU A 368 10.80 -14.42 -9.19
N VAL A 369 11.63 -14.89 -10.12
CA VAL A 369 12.39 -16.14 -10.00
C VAL A 369 13.75 -15.88 -9.33
N GLY A 370 14.09 -16.67 -8.32
CA GLY A 370 15.37 -16.62 -7.60
C GLY A 370 16.42 -17.57 -8.18
N ASP A 371 17.68 -17.36 -7.79
CA ASP A 371 18.83 -18.14 -8.31
C ASP A 371 19.00 -19.53 -7.66
N HIS A 372 18.27 -19.81 -6.57
CA HIS A 372 18.38 -21.05 -5.80
C HIS A 372 17.04 -21.49 -5.19
N LEU A 373 16.96 -22.77 -4.81
CA LEU A 373 15.75 -23.40 -4.27
C LEU A 373 15.26 -22.69 -3.00
N GLY A 374 13.98 -22.35 -2.93
CA GLY A 374 13.36 -21.62 -1.82
C GLY A 374 13.56 -20.09 -1.85
N ALA A 375 14.43 -19.57 -2.71
CA ALA A 375 14.58 -18.12 -2.90
C ALA A 375 13.44 -17.53 -3.73
N THR A 376 12.87 -18.30 -4.65
CA THR A 376 11.82 -17.84 -5.56
C THR A 376 10.54 -17.48 -4.82
N ALA A 377 10.10 -18.30 -3.85
CA ALA A 377 8.95 -17.96 -3.02
C ALA A 377 9.15 -16.63 -2.28
N LEU A 378 10.29 -16.46 -1.61
CA LEU A 378 10.62 -15.22 -0.89
C LEU A 378 10.72 -14.00 -1.81
N LYS A 379 11.31 -14.16 -3.00
CA LYS A 379 11.46 -13.08 -3.99
C LYS A 379 10.09 -12.67 -4.55
N THR A 380 9.27 -13.65 -4.92
CA THR A 380 7.88 -13.43 -5.36
C THR A 380 7.05 -12.76 -4.27
N ASP A 381 7.14 -13.22 -3.01
CA ASP A 381 6.44 -12.62 -1.88
C ASP A 381 6.81 -11.14 -1.70
N ARG A 382 8.10 -10.80 -1.73
CA ARG A 382 8.56 -9.40 -1.62
C ARG A 382 8.02 -8.53 -2.75
N VAL A 383 7.98 -9.05 -3.96
CA VAL A 383 7.43 -8.36 -5.12
C VAL A 383 5.93 -8.13 -4.93
N VAL A 384 5.18 -9.14 -4.50
CA VAL A 384 3.75 -9.01 -4.21
C VAL A 384 3.50 -8.02 -3.08
N ASP A 385 4.27 -8.10 -1.99
CA ASP A 385 4.22 -7.16 -0.86
C ASP A 385 4.40 -5.71 -1.34
N SER A 386 5.34 -5.51 -2.27
CA SER A 386 5.57 -4.19 -2.87
C SER A 386 4.40 -3.67 -3.71
N ALA A 387 3.49 -4.54 -4.15
CA ALA A 387 2.31 -4.23 -4.94
C ALA A 387 1.00 -4.24 -4.13
N LEU A 388 1.02 -4.65 -2.85
CA LEU A 388 -0.18 -4.68 -2.01
C LEU A 388 -0.87 -3.31 -1.93
N GLY A 389 -2.19 -3.31 -1.92
CA GLY A 389 -2.98 -2.08 -2.03
C GLY A 389 -3.00 -1.48 -3.44
N GLY A 390 -2.31 -2.06 -4.42
CA GLY A 390 -2.19 -1.57 -5.79
C GLY A 390 -2.35 -2.68 -6.83
N VAL A 391 -1.72 -2.48 -7.99
CA VAL A 391 -1.72 -3.42 -9.11
C VAL A 391 -0.34 -4.05 -9.28
N LEU A 392 -0.28 -5.38 -9.37
CA LEU A 392 0.88 -6.13 -9.83
C LEU A 392 0.69 -6.48 -11.31
N PHE A 393 1.53 -5.92 -12.19
CA PHE A 393 1.53 -6.19 -13.62
C PHE A 393 2.71 -7.11 -13.97
N VAL A 394 2.41 -8.34 -14.37
CA VAL A 394 3.41 -9.33 -14.77
C VAL A 394 3.48 -9.37 -16.29
N ASP A 395 4.51 -8.77 -16.86
CA ASP A 395 4.74 -8.78 -18.31
C ASP A 395 5.37 -10.10 -18.76
N GLU A 396 4.99 -10.54 -19.96
CA GLU A 396 5.35 -11.85 -20.53
C GLU A 396 5.17 -13.01 -19.53
N ALA A 397 4.02 -13.04 -18.85
CA ALA A 397 3.75 -13.96 -17.74
C ALA A 397 3.88 -15.44 -18.11
N TYR A 398 3.63 -15.78 -19.38
CA TYR A 398 3.82 -17.13 -19.92
C TYR A 398 5.25 -17.67 -19.76
N SER A 399 6.25 -16.78 -19.67
CA SER A 399 7.64 -17.15 -19.41
C SER A 399 7.85 -17.80 -18.04
N LEU A 400 6.90 -17.68 -17.10
CA LEU A 400 6.92 -18.37 -15.81
C LEU A 400 6.65 -19.87 -15.93
N ALA A 401 5.98 -20.32 -16.99
CA ALA A 401 5.75 -21.74 -17.25
C ALA A 401 6.60 -22.22 -18.44
N ASN A 402 7.88 -22.47 -18.19
CA ASN A 402 8.74 -23.09 -19.19
C ASN A 402 8.74 -24.62 -19.05
N ALA A 403 8.28 -25.31 -20.09
CA ALA A 403 8.50 -26.74 -20.27
C ALA A 403 9.95 -26.95 -20.77
N GLY A 404 10.95 -26.73 -19.91
CA GLY A 404 12.35 -26.90 -20.29
C GLY A 404 12.66 -28.29 -20.87
N TYR A 405 13.71 -28.38 -21.68
CA TYR A 405 14.20 -29.65 -22.21
C TYR A 405 14.73 -30.50 -21.04
N ALA A 406 13.96 -31.53 -20.65
CA ALA A 406 14.28 -32.59 -19.67
C ALA A 406 14.15 -32.29 -18.16
N GLY A 407 13.12 -31.55 -17.72
CA GLY A 407 12.82 -31.54 -16.28
C GLY A 407 11.75 -30.57 -15.74
N GLY A 408 11.18 -29.69 -16.58
CA GLY A 408 10.26 -28.65 -16.12
C GLY A 408 10.97 -27.56 -15.29
N ASP A 409 10.49 -26.34 -15.41
CA ASP A 409 11.04 -25.20 -14.67
C ASP A 409 10.46 -25.12 -13.26
N ALA A 410 11.04 -25.89 -12.33
CA ALA A 410 10.59 -25.96 -10.93
C ALA A 410 10.55 -24.58 -10.25
N PHE A 411 11.47 -23.67 -10.60
CA PHE A 411 11.50 -22.32 -10.04
C PHE A 411 10.33 -21.46 -10.56
N GLY A 412 10.06 -21.50 -11.87
CA GLY A 412 8.88 -20.82 -12.43
C GLY A 412 7.57 -21.36 -11.86
N ALA A 413 7.47 -22.68 -11.68
CA ALA A 413 6.31 -23.31 -11.04
C ALA A 413 6.13 -22.85 -9.58
N GLU A 414 7.22 -22.72 -8.81
CA GLU A 414 7.20 -22.18 -7.45
C GLU A 414 6.70 -20.72 -7.44
N ALA A 415 7.18 -19.87 -8.36
CA ALA A 415 6.71 -18.49 -8.49
C ALA A 415 5.21 -18.42 -8.78
N VAL A 416 4.70 -19.25 -9.70
CA VAL A 416 3.27 -19.32 -10.04
C VAL A 416 2.44 -19.77 -8.84
N GLN A 417 2.90 -20.77 -8.08
CA GLN A 417 2.19 -21.23 -6.88
C GLN A 417 2.11 -20.14 -5.81
N THR A 418 3.22 -19.45 -5.54
CA THR A 418 3.25 -18.33 -4.60
C THR A 418 2.33 -17.21 -5.08
N LEU A 419 2.40 -16.82 -6.36
CA LEU A 419 1.53 -15.80 -6.94
C LEU A 419 0.04 -16.15 -6.82
N LEU A 420 -0.34 -17.41 -7.10
CA LEU A 420 -1.72 -17.88 -6.98
C LEU A 420 -2.22 -17.85 -5.53
N LYS A 421 -1.39 -18.26 -4.59
CA LYS A 421 -1.71 -18.20 -3.16
C LYS A 421 -1.94 -16.76 -2.73
N ARG A 422 -1.00 -15.87 -3.04
CA ARG A 422 -1.11 -14.45 -2.68
C ARG A 422 -2.27 -13.75 -3.39
N ALA A 423 -2.56 -14.09 -4.65
CA ALA A 423 -3.73 -13.57 -5.36
C ALA A 423 -5.06 -13.97 -4.67
N GLU A 424 -5.12 -15.11 -4.00
CA GLU A 424 -6.30 -15.49 -3.18
C GLU A 424 -6.30 -14.79 -1.82
N ASP A 425 -5.19 -14.88 -1.10
CA ASP A 425 -5.07 -14.40 0.29
C ASP A 425 -5.22 -12.88 0.38
N ASP A 426 -4.76 -12.14 -0.64
CA ASP A 426 -4.76 -10.66 -0.69
C ASP A 426 -5.79 -10.09 -1.70
N ARG A 427 -6.76 -10.88 -2.15
CA ARG A 427 -7.70 -10.52 -3.24
C ARG A 427 -8.53 -9.24 -3.01
N ASP A 428 -8.70 -8.84 -1.76
CA ASP A 428 -9.44 -7.63 -1.35
C ASP A 428 -8.63 -6.35 -1.55
N ARG A 429 -7.29 -6.47 -1.60
CA ARG A 429 -6.34 -5.34 -1.66
C ARG A 429 -5.29 -5.46 -2.77
N LEU A 430 -5.34 -6.49 -3.61
CA LEU A 430 -4.40 -6.71 -4.70
C LEU A 430 -5.14 -7.00 -6.01
N VAL A 431 -4.75 -6.28 -7.07
CA VAL A 431 -5.11 -6.61 -8.46
C VAL A 431 -3.88 -7.20 -9.14
N VAL A 432 -4.02 -8.32 -9.84
CA VAL A 432 -2.92 -8.94 -10.59
C VAL A 432 -3.31 -8.96 -12.06
N ILE A 433 -2.45 -8.44 -12.91
CA ILE A 433 -2.63 -8.42 -14.36
C ILE A 433 -1.51 -9.24 -14.97
N LEU A 434 -1.88 -10.33 -15.66
CA LEU A 434 -0.95 -11.16 -16.42
C LEU A 434 -0.98 -10.71 -17.88
N ALA A 435 0.15 -10.29 -18.43
CA ALA A 435 0.24 -9.82 -19.80
C ALA A 435 1.08 -10.74 -20.69
N GLY A 436 0.69 -10.85 -21.96
CA GLY A 436 1.45 -11.63 -22.94
C GLY A 436 0.78 -11.72 -24.31
N TYR A 437 1.34 -12.56 -25.16
CA TYR A 437 0.76 -12.87 -26.48
C TYR A 437 -0.45 -13.81 -26.33
N PRO A 438 -1.48 -13.69 -27.20
CA PRO A 438 -2.71 -14.48 -27.08
C PRO A 438 -2.46 -15.98 -26.93
N ASP A 439 -1.73 -16.60 -27.85
CA ASP A 439 -1.51 -18.05 -27.88
C ASP A 439 -0.65 -18.55 -26.70
N ASP A 440 0.36 -17.76 -26.32
CA ASP A 440 1.22 -18.08 -25.18
C ASP A 440 0.46 -18.00 -23.86
N MET A 441 -0.41 -17.00 -23.71
CA MET A 441 -1.25 -16.87 -22.54
C MET A 441 -2.29 -17.98 -22.45
N ASP A 442 -2.85 -18.43 -23.59
CA ASP A 442 -3.76 -19.58 -23.61
C ASP A 442 -3.06 -20.86 -23.11
N ARG A 443 -1.83 -21.12 -23.58
CA ARG A 443 -1.01 -22.22 -23.07
C ARG A 443 -0.67 -22.06 -21.59
N PHE A 444 -0.32 -20.85 -21.16
CA PHE A 444 0.03 -20.57 -19.78
C PHE A 444 -1.14 -20.80 -18.82
N LEU A 445 -2.33 -20.28 -19.14
CA LEU A 445 -3.53 -20.47 -18.32
C LEU A 445 -3.97 -21.94 -18.29
N ALA A 446 -3.80 -22.67 -19.39
CA ALA A 446 -4.08 -24.11 -19.45
C ALA A 446 -3.09 -24.96 -18.65
N SER A 447 -1.90 -24.44 -18.33
CA SER A 447 -0.87 -25.18 -17.58
C SER A 447 -1.24 -25.46 -16.12
N ASN A 448 -2.14 -24.66 -15.54
CA ASN A 448 -2.56 -24.80 -14.14
C ASN A 448 -4.04 -24.39 -13.96
N PRO A 449 -4.93 -25.29 -13.50
CA PRO A 449 -6.34 -24.97 -13.24
C PRO A 449 -6.56 -23.77 -12.28
N GLY A 450 -5.62 -23.52 -11.38
CA GLY A 450 -5.61 -22.37 -10.48
C GLY A 450 -5.49 -21.03 -11.20
N LEU A 451 -4.76 -20.97 -12.33
CA LEU A 451 -4.66 -19.77 -13.17
C LEU A 451 -5.99 -19.53 -13.89
N ALA A 452 -6.51 -20.53 -14.61
CA ALA A 452 -7.76 -20.41 -15.36
C ALA A 452 -8.96 -20.00 -14.49
N SER A 453 -9.01 -20.43 -13.22
CA SER A 453 -10.10 -20.10 -12.31
C SER A 453 -10.01 -18.67 -11.73
N ARG A 454 -8.81 -18.12 -11.53
CA ARG A 454 -8.61 -16.79 -10.92
C ARG A 454 -8.49 -15.66 -11.93
N PHE A 455 -8.01 -15.98 -13.13
CA PHE A 455 -7.71 -15.02 -14.19
C PHE A 455 -8.70 -15.18 -15.37
N GLY A 456 -9.99 -15.09 -15.08
CA GLY A 456 -11.06 -15.27 -16.07
C GLY A 456 -11.39 -14.03 -16.91
N GLU A 457 -11.04 -12.82 -16.42
CA GLU A 457 -11.35 -11.56 -17.11
C GLU A 457 -10.22 -11.20 -18.10
N ARG A 458 -10.46 -11.45 -19.38
CA ARG A 458 -9.49 -11.20 -20.47
C ARG A 458 -9.78 -9.89 -21.18
N VAL A 459 -8.75 -9.06 -21.37
CA VAL A 459 -8.80 -7.82 -22.14
C VAL A 459 -7.90 -7.95 -23.35
N ASP A 460 -8.49 -7.94 -24.55
CA ASP A 460 -7.79 -8.08 -25.81
C ASP A 460 -7.39 -6.72 -26.41
N PHE A 461 -6.08 -6.56 -26.63
CA PHE A 461 -5.46 -5.37 -27.19
C PHE A 461 -5.15 -5.59 -28.66
N PRO A 462 -5.95 -5.02 -29.59
CA PRO A 462 -5.70 -5.15 -31.02
C PRO A 462 -4.47 -4.35 -31.44
N SER A 463 -3.87 -4.75 -32.56
CA SER A 463 -2.86 -3.94 -33.26
C SER A 463 -3.47 -2.61 -33.71
N TYR A 464 -2.64 -1.56 -33.77
CA TYR A 464 -3.08 -0.25 -34.23
C TYR A 464 -3.21 -0.21 -35.75
N GLY A 465 -4.21 0.52 -36.24
CA GLY A 465 -4.34 0.87 -37.66
C GLY A 465 -3.37 1.97 -38.10
N PRO A 466 -3.20 2.20 -39.41
CA PRO A 466 -2.27 3.20 -39.94
C PRO A 466 -2.53 4.61 -39.41
N ASP A 467 -3.80 5.02 -39.42
CA ASP A 467 -4.22 6.35 -38.95
C ASP A 467 -4.00 6.50 -37.44
N GLU A 468 -4.16 5.42 -36.67
CA GLU A 468 -3.90 5.41 -35.23
C GLU A 468 -2.41 5.57 -34.94
N LEU A 469 -1.55 4.85 -35.68
CA LEU A 469 -0.09 4.99 -35.58
C LEU A 469 0.38 6.40 -35.95
N LEU A 470 -0.18 6.99 -37.01
CA LEU A 470 0.12 8.37 -37.40
C LEU A 470 -0.26 9.36 -36.31
N ARG A 471 -1.46 9.22 -35.73
CA ARG A 471 -1.89 10.04 -34.60
C ARG A 471 -1.01 9.85 -33.37
N ILE A 472 -0.53 8.64 -33.12
CA ILE A 472 0.42 8.36 -32.02
C ILE A 472 1.74 9.10 -32.28
N ALA A 473 2.29 9.04 -33.49
CA ALA A 473 3.51 9.77 -33.85
C ALA A 473 3.36 11.29 -33.70
N GLN A 474 2.21 11.84 -34.08
CA GLN A 474 1.88 13.26 -33.86
C GLN A 474 1.77 13.62 -32.38
N LEU A 475 1.11 12.77 -31.58
CA LEU A 475 0.96 13.00 -30.14
C LEU A 475 2.31 13.00 -29.43
N VAL A 476 3.17 12.03 -29.74
CA VAL A 476 4.50 11.90 -29.15
C VAL A 476 5.37 13.10 -29.50
N ALA A 477 5.34 13.57 -30.75
CA ALA A 477 6.04 14.79 -31.15
C ALA A 477 5.56 16.02 -30.36
N ARG A 478 4.24 16.23 -30.27
CA ARG A 478 3.70 17.37 -29.50
C ARG A 478 4.10 17.33 -28.03
N GLN A 479 4.13 16.14 -27.42
CA GLN A 479 4.59 15.96 -26.03
C GLN A 479 6.08 16.28 -25.85
N GLY A 480 6.89 16.04 -26.88
CA GLY A 480 8.30 16.44 -26.93
C GLY A 480 8.54 17.91 -27.27
N GLY A 481 7.50 18.69 -27.54
CA GLY A 481 7.62 20.08 -28.01
C GLY A 481 7.91 20.20 -29.51
N ASP A 482 7.77 19.11 -30.25
CA ASP A 482 8.10 18.99 -31.67
C ASP A 482 6.85 18.97 -32.55
N SER A 483 7.05 19.26 -33.84
CA SER A 483 6.01 19.17 -34.86
C SER A 483 6.54 18.48 -36.12
N TRP A 484 5.65 17.89 -36.90
CA TRP A 484 5.98 17.28 -38.20
C TRP A 484 5.62 18.26 -39.32
N ALA A 485 6.51 18.40 -40.29
CA ALA A 485 6.17 19.06 -41.56
C ALA A 485 5.09 18.25 -42.30
N GLU A 486 4.26 18.91 -43.12
CA GLU A 486 3.16 18.23 -43.84
C GLU A 486 3.66 17.06 -44.69
N ALA A 487 4.74 17.24 -45.45
CA ALA A 487 5.35 16.17 -46.24
C ALA A 487 5.85 14.99 -45.38
N ALA A 488 6.35 15.26 -44.17
CA ALA A 488 6.78 14.22 -43.25
C ALA A 488 5.60 13.38 -42.74
N LEU A 489 4.42 13.99 -42.57
CA LEU A 489 3.20 13.29 -42.20
C LEU A 489 2.73 12.36 -43.32
N ASP A 490 2.83 12.79 -44.58
CA ASP A 490 2.50 11.96 -45.74
C ASP A 490 3.42 10.73 -45.81
N ASP A 491 4.73 10.91 -45.62
CA ASP A 491 5.69 9.81 -45.60
C ASP A 491 5.44 8.85 -44.43
N LEU A 492 5.17 9.37 -43.23
CA LEU A 492 4.78 8.55 -42.08
C LEU A 492 3.52 7.74 -42.34
N ALA A 493 2.50 8.36 -42.97
CA ALA A 493 1.26 7.68 -43.32
C ALA A 493 1.54 6.49 -44.26
N LEU A 494 2.38 6.66 -45.28
CA LEU A 494 2.79 5.60 -46.20
C LEU A 494 3.55 4.47 -45.48
N VAL A 495 4.48 4.84 -44.59
CA VAL A 495 5.24 3.88 -43.76
C VAL A 495 4.29 3.03 -42.92
N PHE A 496 3.35 3.65 -42.21
CA PHE A 496 2.40 2.92 -41.36
C PHE A 496 1.40 2.10 -42.18
N GLN A 497 0.91 2.62 -43.31
CA GLN A 497 0.05 1.86 -44.22
C GLN A 497 0.73 0.59 -44.73
N ARG A 498 2.01 0.69 -45.12
CA ARG A 498 2.78 -0.47 -45.59
C ARG A 498 3.08 -1.46 -44.47
N ALA A 499 3.46 -0.99 -43.28
CA ALA A 499 3.70 -1.84 -42.11
C ALA A 499 2.45 -2.66 -41.74
N VAL A 500 1.27 -2.03 -41.73
CA VAL A 500 0.00 -2.70 -41.44
C VAL A 500 -0.45 -3.58 -42.61
N GLY A 501 -0.36 -3.10 -43.85
CA GLY A 501 -0.79 -3.82 -45.05
C GLY A 501 0.01 -5.11 -45.30
N LEU A 502 1.27 -5.16 -44.86
CA LEU A 502 2.11 -6.36 -44.90
C LEU A 502 1.92 -7.26 -43.66
N GLY A 503 1.09 -6.87 -42.68
CA GLY A 503 0.86 -7.63 -41.45
C GLY A 503 2.04 -7.61 -40.47
N ARG A 504 2.92 -6.61 -40.54
CA ARG A 504 4.22 -6.58 -39.83
C ARG A 504 4.25 -5.61 -38.66
N VAL A 505 3.15 -4.91 -38.42
CA VAL A 505 3.01 -3.94 -37.33
C VAL A 505 3.29 -4.54 -35.96
N ASP A 506 2.96 -5.83 -35.77
CA ASP A 506 3.18 -6.55 -34.51
C ASP A 506 4.66 -6.83 -34.27
N GLU A 507 5.38 -7.28 -35.30
CA GLU A 507 6.84 -7.49 -35.26
C GLU A 507 7.58 -6.17 -35.02
N LEU A 508 7.08 -5.07 -35.58
CA LEU A 508 7.62 -3.73 -35.41
C LEU A 508 7.31 -3.14 -34.02
N GLY A 509 6.36 -3.70 -33.28
CA GLY A 509 6.00 -3.24 -31.94
C GLY A 509 4.96 -2.12 -31.90
N ASN A 510 4.07 -2.01 -32.89
CA ASN A 510 2.88 -1.15 -32.84
C ASN A 510 3.17 0.31 -32.43
N GLY A 511 2.56 0.84 -31.37
CA GLY A 511 2.81 2.22 -30.91
C GLY A 511 4.25 2.46 -30.48
N ARG A 512 5.00 1.41 -30.11
CA ARG A 512 6.45 1.49 -29.88
C ARG A 512 7.19 1.79 -31.17
N PHE A 513 6.77 1.21 -32.31
CA PHE A 513 7.33 1.53 -33.62
C PHE A 513 7.21 3.03 -33.94
N ALA A 514 6.03 3.62 -33.75
CA ALA A 514 5.80 5.04 -33.97
C ALA A 514 6.67 5.94 -33.07
N ARG A 515 6.85 5.57 -31.80
CA ARG A 515 7.75 6.26 -30.86
C ARG A 515 9.21 6.16 -31.27
N THR A 516 9.66 4.96 -31.62
CA THR A 516 11.03 4.72 -32.07
C THR A 516 11.33 5.49 -33.36
N LEU A 517 10.38 5.56 -34.29
CA LEU A 517 10.55 6.34 -35.53
C LEU A 517 10.65 7.85 -35.23
N TYR A 518 9.85 8.36 -34.29
CA TYR A 518 9.98 9.73 -33.80
C TYR A 518 11.34 10.00 -33.18
N GLU A 519 11.80 9.16 -32.23
CA GLU A 519 13.10 9.31 -31.57
C GLU A 519 14.26 9.33 -32.59
N LYS A 520 14.15 8.47 -33.61
CA LYS A 520 15.13 8.39 -34.70
C LYS A 520 15.11 9.65 -35.57
N ALA A 521 13.92 10.14 -35.93
CA ALA A 521 13.79 11.39 -36.69
C ALA A 521 14.34 12.59 -35.89
N CYS A 522 14.12 12.65 -34.57
CA CYS A 522 14.72 13.67 -33.71
C CYS A 522 16.25 13.60 -33.71
N ALA A 523 16.83 12.39 -33.72
CA ALA A 523 18.28 12.21 -33.78
C ALA A 523 18.85 12.69 -35.13
N VAL A 524 18.18 12.38 -36.24
CA VAL A 524 18.57 12.88 -37.58
C VAL A 524 18.46 14.40 -37.64
N ARG A 525 17.34 14.98 -37.18
CA ARG A 525 17.16 16.43 -37.09
C ARG A 525 18.26 17.08 -36.25
N ALA A 526 18.66 16.47 -35.14
CA ALA A 526 19.72 17.02 -34.29
C ALA A 526 21.06 17.11 -35.01
N LEU A 527 21.38 16.15 -35.88
CA LEU A 527 22.57 16.21 -36.74
C LEU A 527 22.46 17.36 -37.74
N ARG A 528 21.33 17.46 -38.45
CA ARG A 528 21.04 18.56 -39.39
C ARG A 528 21.13 19.94 -38.73
N ALA A 529 20.55 20.09 -37.54
CA ALA A 529 20.60 21.34 -36.79
C ALA A 529 22.01 21.67 -36.27
N ALA A 530 22.81 20.66 -35.90
CA ALA A 530 24.19 20.86 -35.47
C ALA A 530 25.08 21.42 -36.58
N GLU A 531 24.84 21.04 -37.84
CA GLU A 531 25.56 21.58 -39.01
C GLU A 531 25.28 23.07 -39.23
N LEU A 532 24.08 23.55 -38.85
CA LEU A 532 23.71 24.96 -38.92
C LEU A 532 24.33 25.80 -37.79
N GLY A 533 24.77 25.16 -36.70
CA GLY A 533 25.37 25.85 -35.55
C GLY A 533 24.50 26.96 -34.99
N GLU A 534 25.10 28.13 -34.72
CA GLU A 534 24.38 29.30 -34.19
C GLU A 534 23.37 29.91 -35.18
N ALA A 535 23.38 29.50 -36.45
CA ALA A 535 22.41 29.97 -37.44
C ALA A 535 21.09 29.17 -37.42
N ALA A 536 20.99 28.11 -36.61
CA ALA A 536 19.78 27.29 -36.51
C ALA A 536 18.57 28.10 -36.01
N THR A 537 17.46 28.03 -36.75
CA THR A 537 16.21 28.69 -36.35
C THR A 537 15.43 27.83 -35.36
N ALA A 538 14.43 28.41 -34.69
CA ALA A 538 13.52 27.64 -33.84
C ALA A 538 12.81 26.50 -34.61
N ALA A 539 12.51 26.71 -35.90
CA ALA A 539 11.91 25.70 -36.75
C ALA A 539 12.87 24.53 -37.01
N ASP A 540 14.17 24.80 -37.22
CA ASP A 540 15.19 23.76 -37.41
C ASP A 540 15.35 22.86 -36.19
N LEU A 541 15.10 23.41 -35.00
CA LEU A 541 15.21 22.70 -33.73
C LEU A 541 13.96 21.92 -33.34
N THR A 542 12.79 22.27 -33.91
CA THR A 542 11.48 21.76 -33.44
C THR A 542 10.64 21.09 -34.53
N THR A 543 11.01 21.23 -35.80
CA THR A 543 10.26 20.66 -36.94
C THR A 543 11.00 19.46 -37.53
N LEU A 544 10.31 18.33 -37.59
CA LEU A 544 10.76 17.10 -38.24
C LEU A 544 10.30 17.08 -39.70
N THR A 545 11.26 16.91 -40.61
CA THR A 545 11.05 16.98 -42.06
C THR A 545 10.93 15.59 -42.69
N ALA A 546 10.53 15.55 -43.97
CA ALA A 546 10.46 14.31 -44.75
C ALA A 546 11.82 13.60 -44.85
N GLU A 547 12.91 14.35 -45.00
CA GLU A 547 14.27 13.82 -45.02
C GLU A 547 14.63 13.14 -43.69
N ASP A 548 14.28 13.80 -42.57
CA ASP A 548 14.49 13.23 -41.23
C ASP A 548 13.75 11.88 -41.05
N VAL A 549 12.54 11.73 -41.63
CA VAL A 549 11.75 10.49 -41.61
C VAL A 549 12.40 9.40 -42.47
N HIS A 550 12.83 9.74 -43.68
CA HIS A 550 13.46 8.79 -44.60
C HIS A 550 14.75 8.21 -44.04
N ASP A 551 15.61 9.06 -43.47
CA ASP A 551 16.87 8.63 -42.87
C ASP A 551 16.64 7.82 -41.59
N ALA A 552 15.67 8.22 -40.76
CA ALA A 552 15.26 7.45 -39.59
C ALA A 552 14.78 6.04 -39.97
N LEU A 553 13.99 5.94 -41.04
CA LEU A 553 13.52 4.65 -41.55
C LEU A 553 14.68 3.83 -42.14
N ALA A 554 15.59 4.45 -42.88
CA ALA A 554 16.78 3.79 -43.41
C ALA A 554 17.64 3.17 -42.29
N GLU A 555 17.84 3.89 -41.18
CA GLU A 555 18.59 3.36 -40.02
C GLU A 555 17.87 2.16 -39.38
N LEU A 556 16.55 2.26 -39.19
CA LEU A 556 15.75 1.18 -38.61
C LEU A 556 15.73 -0.07 -39.49
N THR A 557 15.64 0.13 -40.81
CA THR A 557 15.61 -0.96 -41.79
C THR A 557 16.96 -1.62 -42.02
N HIS A 558 18.06 -0.89 -41.87
CA HIS A 558 19.41 -1.47 -41.90
C HIS A 558 19.67 -2.41 -40.70
N ARG A 559 19.05 -2.15 -39.54
CA ARG A 559 19.11 -3.07 -38.38
C ARG A 559 18.16 -4.25 -38.52
N LEU A 560 17.08 -4.07 -39.28
CA LEU A 560 16.03 -5.04 -39.56
C LEU A 560 16.24 -5.65 -40.96
N SER A 561 17.33 -6.40 -41.12
CA SER A 561 17.73 -7.03 -42.39
C SER A 561 16.54 -7.67 -43.11
N ARG A 562 16.11 -7.06 -44.23
CA ARG A 562 14.99 -7.44 -45.13
C ARG A 562 13.58 -7.27 -44.54
N MET A 563 13.18 -6.02 -44.29
CA MET A 563 11.84 -5.72 -43.78
C MET A 563 10.91 -4.88 -44.69
N TRP A 564 11.35 -4.46 -45.88
CA TRP A 564 10.55 -3.59 -46.75
C TRP A 564 10.54 -4.10 -48.17
#